data_AF-A0A523WQS9-F1
#
_entry.id   AF-A0A523WQS9-F1
#
_cell.length_a   1.000
_cell.length_b   1.000
_cell.length_c   1.000
_cell.angle_alpha   90.00
_cell.angle_beta   90.00
_cell.angle_gamma   90.00
#
_symmetry.space_group_name_H-M   'P 1'
#
loop_
_entity.id
_entity.type
_entity.pdbx_description
1 polymer ?
#
loop_
_entity_poly.entity_id
_entity_poly.type
_entity_poly.pdbx_seq_one_letter_code
_entity_poly.pdbx_strand_id
1 'polypeptide(L)'
;MVEEPGRLKLTKRFLVCLTLVSISLALSGCPKKPTFPFYPDRDAIVDTITEDLPDVFNTQIIDLAVPDTTSLSTAYWREIDRVGRRIAVSFFYEGTPHEIPLAEVAVLDSMFGYFHLLIIDTSYTPPIRLRVRKPLKELATIQAKFEKWGEDKDPRKGWILTDISGVEIHSGVSSRHLSSATLQALSVGELTLTGSQIRSARSINEVPELSFGESVNLNATCGDSADIVFMHYDGSEDLTKRKMYPIGEKTFRGSFSTPQSAGYYHVTVDIISLSTVTSQDTTIYDSKRWGILYKVD
;
A
#
# COMPACT_ATOMS: atom_id res chain seq x y z
N MET A 1 12.72 70.34 64.96
CA MET A 1 12.88 69.50 63.75
C MET A 1 11.77 68.47 63.83
N VAL A 2 10.66 68.73 63.15
CA VAL A 2 9.40 67.96 63.28
C VAL A 2 9.38 66.97 62.13
N GLU A 3 9.64 65.70 62.41
CA GLU A 3 9.48 64.62 61.42
C GLU A 3 7.99 64.40 61.17
N GLU A 4 7.52 64.65 59.95
CA GLU A 4 6.17 64.33 59.50
C GLU A 4 6.00 62.80 59.36
N PRO A 5 5.17 62.14 60.20
CA PRO A 5 4.99 60.68 60.17
C PRO A 5 4.06 60.20 59.04
N GLY A 6 3.71 61.09 58.09
CA GLY A 6 2.73 60.83 57.03
C GLY A 6 3.30 60.26 55.73
N ARG A 7 4.56 60.57 55.37
CA ARG A 7 5.12 60.22 54.05
C ARG A 7 5.48 58.75 53.88
N LEU A 8 5.83 58.03 54.95
CA LEU A 8 6.27 56.64 54.85
C LEU A 8 5.14 55.62 54.61
N LYS A 9 3.89 55.97 54.95
CA LYS A 9 2.73 55.07 54.76
C LYS A 9 2.19 55.10 53.33
N LEU A 10 2.36 56.22 52.63
CA LEU A 10 1.88 56.38 51.25
C LEU A 10 2.72 55.58 50.26
N THR A 11 4.04 55.55 50.45
CA THR A 11 4.98 54.83 49.58
C THR A 11 4.80 53.31 49.64
N LYS A 12 4.54 52.74 50.82
CA LYS A 12 4.28 51.29 50.96
C LYS A 12 2.98 50.86 50.27
N ARG A 13 1.90 51.65 50.36
CA ARG A 13 0.63 51.34 49.69
C ARG A 13 0.75 51.41 48.17
N PHE A 14 1.50 52.40 47.68
CA PHE A 14 1.74 52.56 46.25
C PHE A 14 2.56 51.40 45.68
N LEU A 15 3.60 50.96 46.40
CA LEU A 15 4.44 49.83 45.99
C LEU A 15 3.64 48.52 45.91
N VAL A 16 2.78 48.25 46.91
CA VAL A 16 1.92 47.06 46.95
C VAL A 16 0.93 47.04 45.79
N CYS A 17 0.27 48.17 45.50
CA CYS A 17 -0.61 48.28 44.34
C CYS A 17 0.15 48.07 43.02
N LEU A 18 1.35 48.65 42.88
CA LEU A 18 2.14 48.49 41.66
C LEU A 18 2.52 47.02 41.45
N THR A 19 2.96 46.32 42.49
CA THR A 19 3.27 44.88 42.41
C THR A 19 2.05 44.03 42.07
N LEU A 20 0.87 44.33 42.63
CA LEU A 20 -0.36 43.61 42.31
C LEU A 20 -0.79 43.81 40.85
N VAL A 21 -0.65 45.02 40.32
CA VAL A 21 -0.94 45.34 38.92
C VAL A 21 0.05 44.63 38.00
N SER A 22 1.35 44.62 38.33
CA SER A 22 2.37 43.91 37.56
C SER A 22 2.16 42.39 37.54
N ILE A 23 1.77 41.78 38.68
CA ILE A 23 1.45 40.35 38.76
C ILE A 23 0.21 40.04 37.93
N SER A 24 -0.83 40.89 38.02
CA SER A 24 -2.05 40.73 37.22
C SER A 24 -1.78 40.82 35.72
N LEU A 25 -0.91 41.74 35.28
CA LEU A 25 -0.47 41.87 33.88
C LEU A 25 0.35 40.67 33.40
N ALA A 26 1.22 40.12 34.25
CA ALA A 26 2.00 38.93 33.91
C ALA A 26 1.13 37.67 33.79
N LEU A 27 0.08 37.55 34.61
CA LEU A 27 -0.86 36.42 34.59
C LEU A 27 -1.94 36.54 33.51
N SER A 28 -2.19 37.74 32.98
CA SER A 28 -3.11 37.97 31.85
C SER A 28 -2.39 38.02 30.50
N GLY A 29 -1.10 37.64 30.46
CA GLY A 29 -0.38 37.35 29.24
C GLY A 29 -1.06 36.21 28.47
N CYS A 30 -1.88 36.58 27.49
CA CYS A 30 -2.55 35.66 26.58
C CYS A 30 -1.48 34.70 26.02
N PRO A 31 -1.57 33.37 26.27
CA PRO A 31 -0.62 32.44 25.68
C PRO A 31 -0.71 32.63 24.17
N LYS A 32 0.41 33.02 23.55
CA LYS A 32 0.52 33.09 22.09
C LYS A 32 0.05 31.74 21.58
N LYS A 33 -1.06 31.72 20.82
CA LYS A 33 -1.49 30.50 20.15
C LYS A 33 -0.29 30.04 19.31
N PRO A 34 0.20 28.80 19.51
CA PRO A 34 1.27 28.28 18.69
C PRO A 34 0.84 28.41 17.23
N THR A 35 1.60 29.17 16.45
CA THR A 35 1.45 29.20 15.00
C THR A 35 2.08 27.94 14.47
N PHE A 36 1.26 26.92 14.21
CA PHE A 36 1.69 25.75 13.47
C PHE A 36 2.00 26.18 12.02
N PRO A 37 3.05 25.62 11.39
CA PRO A 37 3.26 25.81 9.96
C PRO A 37 2.00 25.37 9.19
N PHE A 38 1.69 26.07 8.11
CA PHE A 38 0.55 25.72 7.27
C PHE A 38 0.71 24.28 6.77
N TYR A 39 -0.27 23.43 7.08
CA TYR A 39 -0.30 22.03 6.71
C TYR A 39 -1.57 21.77 5.88
N PRO A 40 -1.44 21.56 4.56
CA PRO A 40 -2.57 21.27 3.68
C PRO A 40 -3.22 19.90 3.96
N ASP A 41 -4.53 19.78 3.73
CA ASP A 41 -5.24 18.50 3.84
C ASP A 41 -4.65 17.41 2.91
N ARG A 42 -4.13 17.83 1.74
CA ARG A 42 -3.43 16.92 0.83
C ARG A 42 -2.17 16.34 1.47
N ASP A 43 -1.39 17.18 2.15
CA ASP A 43 -0.13 16.74 2.74
C ASP A 43 -0.41 15.86 3.97
N ALA A 44 -1.46 16.15 4.73
CA ALA A 44 -1.97 15.26 5.76
C ALA A 44 -2.26 13.84 5.25
N ILE A 45 -3.03 13.70 4.17
CA ILE A 45 -3.35 12.40 3.59
C ILE A 45 -2.11 11.72 2.98
N VAL A 46 -1.28 12.48 2.26
CA VAL A 46 -0.05 11.95 1.66
C VAL A 46 0.87 11.40 2.73
N ASP A 47 1.07 12.12 3.83
CA ASP A 47 1.94 11.66 4.89
C ASP A 47 1.33 10.47 5.64
N THR A 48 0.00 10.39 5.81
CA THR A 48 -0.63 9.16 6.33
C THR A 48 -0.31 7.96 5.44
N ILE A 49 -0.30 8.13 4.12
CA ILE A 49 -0.01 7.07 3.15
C ILE A 49 1.48 6.69 3.15
N THR A 50 2.38 7.68 3.23
CA THR A 50 3.82 7.45 3.05
C THR A 50 4.59 7.23 4.33
N GLU A 51 4.12 7.76 5.46
CA GLU A 51 4.81 7.75 6.74
C GLU A 51 4.08 6.88 7.78
N ASP A 52 2.76 7.03 7.92
CA ASP A 52 2.02 6.37 9.01
C ASP A 52 1.59 4.94 8.66
N LEU A 53 1.13 4.72 7.43
CA LEU A 53 0.59 3.44 6.96
C LEU A 53 1.26 2.93 5.65
N PRO A 54 2.61 2.96 5.53
CA PRO A 54 3.28 2.59 4.29
C PRO A 54 2.98 1.16 3.83
N ASP A 55 2.79 0.22 4.77
CA ASP A 55 2.54 -1.19 4.47
C ASP A 55 1.14 -1.44 3.88
N VAL A 56 0.14 -0.68 4.33
CA VAL A 56 -1.22 -0.70 3.76
C VAL A 56 -1.19 -0.30 2.29
N PHE A 57 -0.36 0.69 1.95
CA PHE A 57 -0.20 1.25 0.61
C PHE A 57 1.01 0.70 -0.16
N ASN A 58 1.55 -0.45 0.27
CA ASN A 58 2.63 -1.10 -0.47
C ASN A 58 2.07 -1.81 -1.71
N THR A 59 2.64 -1.50 -2.88
CA THR A 59 2.27 -2.12 -4.16
C THR A 59 3.39 -2.98 -4.74
N GLN A 60 4.61 -2.84 -4.23
CA GLN A 60 5.81 -3.50 -4.75
C GLN A 60 6.03 -4.85 -4.09
N ILE A 61 4.98 -5.68 -4.11
CA ILE A 61 4.96 -6.98 -3.45
C ILE A 61 5.45 -8.06 -4.43
N ILE A 62 6.60 -7.83 -5.06
CA ILE A 62 7.35 -8.85 -5.82
C ILE A 62 8.83 -8.81 -5.52
N ASP A 63 9.44 -9.99 -5.39
CA ASP A 63 10.89 -10.11 -5.32
C ASP A 63 11.47 -9.87 -6.71
N LEU A 64 12.28 -8.81 -6.81
CA LEU A 64 12.94 -8.35 -8.03
C LEU A 64 14.38 -8.88 -8.14
N ALA A 65 14.92 -9.49 -7.09
CA ALA A 65 16.32 -9.87 -7.00
C ALA A 65 16.59 -11.29 -7.54
N VAL A 66 15.57 -12.15 -7.64
CA VAL A 66 15.78 -13.58 -7.93
C VAL A 66 15.29 -13.95 -9.34
N PRO A 67 16.20 -14.39 -10.24
CA PRO A 67 15.82 -14.97 -11.51
C PRO A 67 15.04 -16.28 -11.33
N ASP A 68 13.93 -16.45 -12.06
CA ASP A 68 13.16 -17.71 -12.03
C ASP A 68 13.87 -18.75 -12.90
N THR A 69 14.72 -19.57 -12.28
CA THR A 69 15.51 -20.61 -12.96
C THR A 69 14.90 -22.00 -12.83
N THR A 70 13.59 -22.12 -12.59
CA THR A 70 12.93 -23.41 -12.31
C THR A 70 12.94 -24.41 -13.47
N SER A 71 13.34 -24.02 -14.69
CA SER A 71 13.65 -24.94 -15.79
C SER A 71 14.96 -24.56 -16.49
N LEU A 72 15.88 -25.52 -16.64
CA LEU A 72 17.14 -25.33 -17.36
C LEU A 72 16.95 -25.08 -18.87
N SER A 73 15.74 -25.32 -19.42
CA SER A 73 15.42 -25.03 -20.82
C SER A 73 14.88 -23.61 -21.05
N THR A 74 14.29 -22.99 -20.02
CA THR A 74 13.74 -21.62 -20.06
C THR A 74 13.83 -20.98 -18.69
N ALA A 75 14.74 -20.05 -18.51
CA ALA A 75 14.82 -19.22 -17.31
C ALA A 75 14.36 -17.80 -17.64
N TYR A 76 13.56 -17.18 -16.77
CA TYR A 76 13.07 -15.82 -16.99
C TYR A 76 13.07 -14.99 -15.72
N TRP A 77 13.17 -13.67 -15.87
CA TRP A 77 13.17 -12.74 -14.74
C TRP A 77 12.73 -11.35 -15.15
N ARG A 78 12.40 -10.53 -14.15
CA ARG A 78 12.08 -9.11 -14.33
C ARG A 78 13.30 -8.28 -13.93
N GLU A 79 13.71 -7.37 -14.80
CA GLU A 79 14.67 -6.29 -14.51
C GLU A 79 13.84 -5.01 -14.44
N ILE A 80 13.82 -4.33 -13.29
CA ILE A 80 13.07 -3.07 -13.11
C ILE A 80 14.07 -1.93 -13.14
N ASP A 81 13.93 -1.06 -14.13
CA ASP A 81 14.85 0.07 -14.33
C ASP A 81 14.32 1.33 -13.67
N ARG A 82 12.99 1.46 -13.58
CA ARG A 82 12.35 2.67 -13.07
C ARG A 82 11.02 2.35 -12.41
N VAL A 83 10.83 2.93 -11.23
CA VAL A 83 9.56 2.99 -10.52
C VAL A 83 9.10 4.45 -10.43
N GLY A 84 7.79 4.67 -10.46
CA GLY A 84 7.22 6.01 -10.29
C GLY A 84 5.90 5.93 -9.54
N ARG A 85 5.79 6.68 -8.45
CA ARG A 85 4.61 6.75 -7.58
C ARG A 85 3.85 8.05 -7.81
N ARG A 86 2.53 7.99 -7.91
CA ARG A 86 1.63 9.14 -7.95
C ARG A 86 0.46 8.91 -7.00
N ILE A 87 0.21 9.89 -6.13
CA ILE A 87 -0.96 9.92 -5.25
C ILE A 87 -1.91 11.01 -5.77
N ALA A 88 -3.08 10.59 -6.22
CA ALA A 88 -4.17 11.47 -6.63
C ALA A 88 -5.20 11.55 -5.49
N VAL A 89 -5.61 12.76 -5.13
CA VAL A 89 -6.55 13.02 -4.02
C VAL A 89 -7.65 13.94 -4.52
N SER A 90 -8.89 13.55 -4.32
CA SER A 90 -10.10 14.30 -4.66
C SER A 90 -10.89 14.58 -3.38
N PHE A 91 -11.05 15.86 -3.02
CA PHE A 91 -11.75 16.28 -1.80
C PHE A 91 -13.21 16.59 -2.05
N PHE A 92 -14.06 16.22 -1.10
CA PHE A 92 -15.49 16.48 -1.06
C PHE A 92 -15.84 17.05 0.33
N TYR A 93 -16.10 18.34 0.41
CA TYR A 93 -16.36 19.03 1.68
C TYR A 93 -17.85 19.08 2.03
N GLU A 94 -18.16 19.38 3.29
CA GLU A 94 -19.53 19.59 3.78
C GLU A 94 -20.34 20.55 2.91
N GLY A 95 -21.62 20.25 2.70
CA GLY A 95 -22.51 20.99 1.79
C GLY A 95 -22.48 20.51 0.33
N THR A 96 -21.62 19.53 0.03
CA THR A 96 -21.81 18.58 -1.09
C THR A 96 -22.65 17.38 -0.57
N PRO A 97 -22.97 16.30 -1.31
CA PRO A 97 -23.89 15.26 -0.81
C PRO A 97 -23.35 14.45 0.40
N HIS A 98 -22.21 14.84 0.99
CA HIS A 98 -21.58 14.21 2.15
C HIS A 98 -21.68 15.10 3.39
N GLU A 99 -22.09 14.50 4.52
CA GLU A 99 -22.21 15.19 5.82
C GLU A 99 -20.86 15.35 6.54
N ILE A 100 -19.85 14.55 6.16
CA ILE A 100 -18.50 14.57 6.70
C ILE A 100 -17.53 14.85 5.53
N PRO A 101 -16.50 15.70 5.67
CA PRO A 101 -15.51 15.88 4.63
C PRO A 101 -14.84 14.55 4.28
N LEU A 102 -14.85 14.22 2.99
CA LEU A 102 -14.36 12.99 2.41
C LEU A 102 -13.22 13.30 1.43
N ALA A 103 -12.24 12.41 1.35
CA ALA A 103 -11.26 12.40 0.29
C ALA A 103 -11.17 11.02 -0.35
N GLU A 104 -11.39 10.96 -1.67
CA GLU A 104 -11.11 9.76 -2.45
C GLU A 104 -9.68 9.82 -2.96
N VAL A 105 -8.95 8.71 -2.77
CA VAL A 105 -7.52 8.62 -3.06
C VAL A 105 -7.24 7.46 -3.99
N ALA A 106 -6.41 7.71 -5.00
CA ALA A 106 -5.82 6.67 -5.82
C ALA A 106 -4.29 6.72 -5.70
N VAL A 107 -3.68 5.64 -5.23
CA VAL A 107 -2.23 5.42 -5.27
C VAL A 107 -1.90 4.62 -6.52
N LEU A 108 -1.08 5.21 -7.39
CA LEU A 108 -0.72 4.68 -8.69
C LEU A 108 0.80 4.48 -8.73
N ASP A 109 1.24 3.24 -8.83
CA ASP A 109 2.65 2.90 -8.99
C ASP A 109 2.91 2.33 -10.37
N SER A 110 3.81 2.97 -11.10
CA SER A 110 4.24 2.54 -12.43
C SER A 110 5.61 1.89 -12.35
N MET A 111 5.72 0.69 -12.91
CA MET A 111 6.98 -0.06 -12.99
C MET A 111 7.35 -0.23 -14.46
N PHE A 112 8.60 0.09 -14.78
CA PHE A 112 9.15 -0.04 -16.13
C PHE A 112 10.45 -0.84 -16.08
N GLY A 113 10.67 -1.65 -17.11
CA GLY A 113 11.94 -2.34 -17.31
C GLY A 113 11.82 -3.40 -18.37
N TYR A 114 12.40 -4.58 -18.11
CA TYR A 114 12.46 -5.67 -19.07
C TYR A 114 12.10 -7.01 -18.44
N PHE A 115 11.37 -7.82 -19.19
CA PHE A 115 11.21 -9.24 -18.94
C PHE A 115 12.24 -10.00 -19.77
N HIS A 116 13.11 -10.74 -19.09
CA HIS A 116 14.19 -11.50 -19.70
C HIS A 116 13.80 -12.95 -19.83
N LEU A 117 14.21 -13.55 -20.95
CA LEU A 117 14.00 -14.96 -21.26
C LEU A 117 15.31 -15.53 -21.80
N LEU A 118 15.76 -16.64 -21.22
CA LEU A 118 16.80 -17.48 -21.81
C LEU A 118 16.11 -18.59 -22.60
N ILE A 119 16.32 -18.60 -23.90
CA ILE A 119 15.78 -19.62 -24.81
C ILE A 119 16.92 -20.38 -25.50
N ILE A 120 16.63 -21.60 -25.93
CA ILE A 120 17.53 -22.39 -26.77
C ILE A 120 17.01 -22.28 -28.21
N ASP A 121 17.81 -21.69 -29.08
CA ASP A 121 17.53 -21.63 -30.52
C ASP A 121 18.14 -22.86 -31.20
N THR A 122 17.26 -23.72 -31.69
CA THR A 122 17.59 -24.98 -32.36
C THR A 122 17.70 -24.83 -33.88
N SER A 123 17.56 -23.61 -34.43
CA SER A 123 17.78 -23.37 -35.86
C SER A 123 19.25 -23.47 -36.26
N TYR A 124 20.17 -23.38 -35.27
CA TYR A 124 21.61 -23.58 -35.44
C TYR A 124 22.05 -24.96 -34.93
N THR A 125 23.13 -25.50 -35.51
CA THR A 125 23.79 -26.72 -35.02
C THR A 125 25.27 -26.42 -34.71
N PRO A 126 25.71 -26.49 -33.43
CA PRO A 126 24.91 -26.84 -32.24
C PRO A 126 23.88 -25.74 -31.87
N PRO A 127 22.82 -26.09 -31.11
CA PRO A 127 21.87 -25.10 -30.61
C PRO A 127 22.55 -24.01 -29.79
N ILE A 128 22.08 -22.77 -29.93
CA ILE A 128 22.64 -21.62 -29.23
C ILE A 128 21.68 -21.13 -28.15
N ARG A 129 22.22 -20.64 -27.03
CA ARG A 129 21.43 -19.98 -25.99
C ARG A 129 21.30 -18.51 -26.32
N LEU A 130 20.07 -18.00 -26.38
CA LEU A 130 19.78 -16.59 -26.65
C LEU A 130 19.07 -15.97 -25.44
N ARG A 131 19.43 -14.72 -25.12
CA ARG A 131 18.69 -13.88 -24.17
C ARG A 131 17.74 -12.97 -24.95
N VAL A 132 16.46 -13.22 -24.83
CA VAL A 132 15.40 -12.33 -25.34
C VAL A 132 15.03 -11.34 -24.24
N ARG A 133 14.85 -10.06 -24.61
CA ARG A 133 14.37 -9.00 -23.71
C ARG A 133 13.04 -8.47 -24.25
N LYS A 134 11.99 -8.53 -23.44
CA LYS A 134 10.65 -7.98 -23.76
C LYS A 134 10.43 -6.74 -22.89
N PRO A 135 9.97 -5.61 -23.44
CA PRO A 135 9.69 -4.44 -22.62
C PRO A 135 8.59 -4.77 -21.60
N LEU A 136 8.82 -4.41 -20.36
CA LEU A 136 7.90 -4.57 -19.24
C LEU A 136 7.41 -3.18 -18.82
N LYS A 137 6.10 -3.04 -18.74
CA LYS A 137 5.42 -1.90 -18.13
C LYS A 137 4.25 -2.44 -17.33
N GLU A 138 4.23 -2.20 -16.03
CA GLU A 138 3.13 -2.54 -15.14
C GLU A 138 2.58 -1.27 -14.47
N LEU A 139 1.28 -1.25 -14.19
CA LEU A 139 0.62 -0.23 -13.38
C LEU A 139 -0.07 -0.94 -12.21
N ALA A 140 0.31 -0.56 -10.99
CA ALA A 140 -0.36 -0.93 -9.75
C ALA A 140 -1.30 0.18 -9.31
N THR A 141 -2.48 -0.18 -8.83
CA THR A 141 -3.48 0.75 -8.32
C THR A 141 -4.03 0.29 -6.98
N ILE A 142 -4.08 1.21 -6.02
CA ILE A 142 -4.84 1.09 -4.77
C ILE A 142 -5.82 2.27 -4.73
N GLN A 143 -7.07 1.99 -4.36
CA GLN A 143 -8.11 2.99 -4.09
C GLN A 143 -8.34 3.05 -2.57
N ALA A 144 -8.52 4.26 -2.05
CA ALA A 144 -8.79 4.48 -0.64
C ALA A 144 -9.77 5.63 -0.42
N LYS A 145 -10.39 5.65 0.76
CA LYS A 145 -11.19 6.78 1.24
C LYS A 145 -10.72 7.21 2.61
N PHE A 146 -10.65 8.52 2.78
CA PHE A 146 -10.37 9.16 4.05
C PHE A 146 -11.54 10.03 4.45
N GLU A 147 -11.88 10.01 5.72
CA GLU A 147 -12.90 10.89 6.31
C GLU A 147 -12.26 11.78 7.37
N LYS A 148 -12.73 13.02 7.47
CA LYS A 148 -12.23 13.97 8.45
C LYS A 148 -13.11 13.97 9.69
N TRP A 149 -12.68 13.23 10.71
CA TRP A 149 -13.39 13.09 11.99
C TRP A 149 -12.86 14.02 13.09
N GLY A 150 -11.70 14.63 12.88
CA GLY A 150 -11.06 15.55 13.83
C GLY A 150 -10.92 16.99 13.32
N GLU A 151 -10.30 17.81 14.15
CA GLU A 151 -10.04 19.22 13.90
C GLU A 151 -8.69 19.43 13.19
N ASP A 152 -8.50 20.62 12.61
CA ASP A 152 -7.25 21.00 11.91
C ASP A 152 -5.97 20.95 12.78
N LYS A 153 -6.13 20.95 14.10
CA LYS A 153 -5.05 20.88 15.09
C LYS A 153 -4.69 19.44 15.48
N ASP A 154 -5.52 18.46 15.14
CA ASP A 154 -5.30 17.06 15.49
C ASP A 154 -4.25 16.44 14.55
N PRO A 155 -3.63 15.30 14.93
CA PRO A 155 -2.70 14.59 14.05
C PRO A 155 -3.31 14.36 12.66
N ARG A 156 -2.52 14.62 11.61
CA ARG A 156 -2.96 14.57 10.20
C ARG A 156 -4.28 15.34 9.96
N LYS A 157 -4.51 16.42 10.71
CA LYS A 157 -5.72 17.27 10.65
C LYS A 157 -7.04 16.51 10.85
N GLY A 158 -6.98 15.39 11.57
CA GLY A 158 -8.16 14.56 11.82
C GLY A 158 -8.64 13.72 10.63
N TRP A 159 -7.86 13.63 9.55
CA TRP A 159 -8.14 12.68 8.46
C TRP A 159 -7.79 11.26 8.88
N ILE A 160 -8.72 10.34 8.67
CA ILE A 160 -8.58 8.92 9.04
C ILE A 160 -8.90 8.07 7.82
N LEU A 161 -8.09 7.03 7.58
CA LEU A 161 -8.35 6.02 6.55
C LEU A 161 -9.58 5.19 6.97
N THR A 162 -10.64 5.22 6.15
CA THR A 162 -11.86 4.45 6.42
C THR A 162 -12.00 3.27 5.48
N ASP A 163 -11.60 3.43 4.22
CA ASP A 163 -11.73 2.40 3.20
C ASP A 163 -10.45 2.21 2.41
N ILE A 164 -10.16 0.97 2.04
CA ILE A 164 -9.02 0.57 1.24
C ILE A 164 -9.40 -0.57 0.29
N SER A 165 -8.85 -0.57 -0.92
CA SER A 165 -8.98 -1.68 -1.86
C SER A 165 -7.81 -2.67 -1.71
N GLY A 166 -7.87 -3.78 -2.44
CA GLY A 166 -6.65 -4.53 -2.72
C GLY A 166 -5.73 -3.78 -3.69
N VAL A 167 -4.67 -4.44 -4.14
CA VAL A 167 -3.78 -3.93 -5.19
C VAL A 167 -4.17 -4.56 -6.51
N GLU A 168 -4.54 -3.78 -7.51
CA GLU A 168 -4.68 -4.28 -8.87
C GLU A 168 -3.44 -3.90 -9.70
N ILE A 169 -2.76 -4.91 -10.24
CA ILE A 169 -1.59 -4.74 -11.09
C ILE A 169 -1.88 -5.35 -12.46
N HIS A 170 -1.50 -4.65 -13.52
CA HIS A 170 -1.59 -5.20 -14.87
C HIS A 170 -0.46 -4.68 -15.75
N SER A 171 -0.05 -5.49 -16.71
CA SER A 171 0.83 -5.02 -17.78
C SER A 171 0.14 -3.94 -18.63
N GLY A 172 0.93 -3.14 -19.34
CA GLY A 172 0.42 -2.06 -20.21
C GLY A 172 -0.54 -2.56 -21.29
N VAL A 173 -0.37 -3.81 -21.74
CA VAL A 173 -1.34 -4.57 -22.52
C VAL A 173 -1.53 -5.89 -21.78
N SER A 174 -2.74 -6.17 -21.30
CA SER A 174 -3.05 -7.38 -20.55
C SER A 174 -4.30 -8.06 -21.10
N SER A 175 -4.17 -9.32 -21.50
CA SER A 175 -5.32 -10.18 -21.82
C SER A 175 -5.62 -11.18 -20.69
N ARG A 176 -4.74 -11.24 -19.69
CA ARG A 176 -4.90 -12.12 -18.53
C ARG A 176 -6.08 -11.69 -17.66
N HIS A 177 -6.76 -12.68 -17.11
CA HIS A 177 -7.94 -12.47 -16.28
C HIS A 177 -7.86 -13.29 -14.99
N LEU A 178 -8.07 -12.63 -13.86
CA LEU A 178 -8.32 -13.23 -12.56
C LEU A 178 -9.82 -13.07 -12.28
N SER A 179 -10.51 -14.19 -12.06
CA SER A 179 -11.95 -14.18 -11.75
C SER A 179 -12.18 -14.07 -10.25
N SER A 180 -11.45 -14.87 -9.48
CA SER A 180 -11.54 -14.90 -8.02
C SER A 180 -10.25 -15.36 -7.36
N ALA A 181 -10.06 -14.95 -6.12
CA ALA A 181 -9.04 -15.46 -5.21
C ALA A 181 -9.72 -15.84 -3.89
N THR A 182 -9.53 -17.07 -3.44
CA THR A 182 -10.14 -17.61 -2.23
C THR A 182 -9.05 -17.88 -1.20
N LEU A 183 -9.07 -17.12 -0.10
CA LEU A 183 -8.25 -17.34 1.07
C LEU A 183 -8.95 -18.31 2.01
N GLN A 184 -8.23 -19.33 2.46
CA GLN A 184 -8.70 -20.32 3.42
C GLN A 184 -7.73 -20.39 4.59
N ALA A 185 -8.19 -19.98 5.77
CA ALA A 185 -7.43 -20.00 7.01
C ALA A 185 -8.36 -20.33 8.19
N LEU A 186 -7.80 -20.71 9.33
CA LEU A 186 -8.55 -20.97 10.55
C LEU A 186 -9.25 -19.69 11.06
N SER A 187 -8.55 -18.55 11.04
CA SER A 187 -9.04 -17.27 11.61
C SER A 187 -10.20 -16.66 10.81
N VAL A 188 -10.19 -16.81 9.49
CA VAL A 188 -11.20 -16.21 8.59
C VAL A 188 -12.14 -17.21 7.94
N GLY A 189 -11.92 -18.52 8.15
CA GLY A 189 -12.62 -19.57 7.41
C GLY A 189 -12.28 -19.51 5.92
N GLU A 190 -13.31 -19.37 5.08
CA GLU A 190 -13.16 -19.21 3.63
C GLU A 190 -13.63 -17.82 3.20
N LEU A 191 -12.72 -17.05 2.61
CA LEU A 191 -12.98 -15.71 2.07
C LEU A 191 -12.70 -15.70 0.57
N THR A 192 -13.74 -15.52 -0.25
CA THR A 192 -13.59 -15.34 -1.70
C THR A 192 -13.66 -13.87 -2.08
N LEU A 193 -12.63 -13.41 -2.79
CA LEU A 193 -12.50 -12.07 -3.35
C LEU A 193 -12.62 -12.13 -4.86
N THR A 194 -13.46 -11.26 -5.42
CA THR A 194 -13.65 -11.06 -6.85
C THR A 194 -12.93 -9.81 -7.32
N GLY A 195 -12.81 -9.63 -8.64
CA GLY A 195 -12.11 -8.47 -9.20
C GLY A 195 -12.71 -7.12 -8.80
N SER A 196 -14.03 -7.05 -8.57
CA SER A 196 -14.65 -5.83 -8.04
C SER A 196 -14.22 -5.57 -6.59
N GLN A 197 -14.16 -6.60 -5.75
CA GLN A 197 -13.70 -6.46 -4.35
C GLN A 197 -12.21 -6.11 -4.25
N ILE A 198 -11.39 -6.51 -5.22
CA ILE A 198 -9.98 -6.10 -5.27
C ILE A 198 -9.83 -4.64 -5.69
N ARG A 199 -10.64 -4.15 -6.64
CA ARG A 199 -10.54 -2.78 -7.18
C ARG A 199 -11.27 -1.73 -6.35
N SER A 200 -12.37 -2.10 -5.71
CA SER A 200 -13.20 -1.15 -4.95
C SER A 200 -12.69 -1.04 -3.53
N ALA A 201 -12.60 0.20 -3.04
CA ALA A 201 -12.32 0.44 -1.63
C ALA A 201 -13.48 -0.10 -0.78
N ARG A 202 -13.13 -0.80 0.31
CA ARG A 202 -14.04 -1.30 1.34
C ARG A 202 -13.52 -0.90 2.70
N SER A 203 -14.35 -0.96 3.73
CA SER A 203 -13.95 -0.64 5.10
C SER A 203 -12.62 -1.31 5.47
N ILE A 204 -11.67 -0.54 6.03
CA ILE A 204 -10.38 -1.03 6.52
C ILE A 204 -10.59 -2.11 7.60
N ASN A 205 -11.72 -2.07 8.32
CA ASN A 205 -12.09 -3.05 9.32
C ASN A 205 -12.63 -4.36 8.72
N GLU A 206 -12.85 -4.43 7.41
CA GLU A 206 -13.20 -5.65 6.67
C GLU A 206 -11.97 -6.33 6.02
N VAL A 207 -10.77 -5.80 6.27
CA VAL A 207 -9.52 -6.47 5.91
C VAL A 207 -9.44 -7.77 6.72
N PRO A 208 -9.16 -8.93 6.08
CA PRO A 208 -9.06 -10.20 6.79
C PRO A 208 -7.96 -10.14 7.84
N GLU A 209 -8.32 -10.50 9.07
CA GLU A 209 -7.40 -10.63 10.20
C GLU A 209 -6.99 -12.09 10.36
N LEU A 210 -5.68 -12.34 10.36
CA LEU A 210 -5.07 -13.66 10.45
C LEU A 210 -4.18 -13.75 11.69
N SER A 211 -4.03 -14.93 12.25
CA SER A 211 -3.17 -15.15 13.42
C SER A 211 -1.69 -15.23 13.02
N PHE A 212 -0.77 -14.97 13.95
CA PHE A 212 0.67 -15.18 13.74
C PHE A 212 1.02 -16.61 13.31
N GLY A 213 1.86 -16.73 12.27
CA GLY A 213 2.34 -18.03 11.78
C GLY A 213 1.27 -18.96 11.23
N GLU A 214 0.05 -18.45 11.03
CA GLU A 214 -1.07 -19.22 10.53
C GLU A 214 -0.82 -19.71 9.11
N SER A 215 -1.12 -20.99 8.85
CA SER A 215 -1.07 -21.54 7.50
C SER A 215 -2.32 -21.14 6.72
N VAL A 216 -2.11 -20.45 5.60
CA VAL A 216 -3.17 -19.96 4.72
C VAL A 216 -3.06 -20.66 3.38
N ASN A 217 -4.19 -21.18 2.88
CA ASN A 217 -4.31 -21.66 1.50
C ASN A 217 -4.92 -20.57 0.64
N LEU A 218 -4.35 -20.37 -0.54
CA LEU A 218 -4.81 -19.43 -1.54
C LEU A 218 -5.15 -20.19 -2.81
N ASN A 219 -6.41 -20.13 -3.23
CA ASN A 219 -6.88 -20.66 -4.51
C ASN A 219 -7.15 -19.49 -5.45
N ALA A 220 -6.59 -19.51 -6.66
CA ALA A 220 -6.78 -18.49 -7.68
C ALA A 220 -7.45 -19.08 -8.92
N THR A 221 -8.56 -18.48 -9.34
CA THR A 221 -9.28 -18.86 -10.56
C THR A 221 -8.94 -17.90 -11.69
N CYS A 222 -8.36 -18.43 -12.75
CA CYS A 222 -7.79 -17.70 -13.87
C CYS A 222 -8.64 -17.83 -15.14
N GLY A 223 -8.37 -17.00 -16.14
CA GLY A 223 -9.03 -17.07 -17.45
C GLY A 223 -8.56 -18.23 -18.33
N ASP A 224 -7.31 -18.65 -18.18
CA ASP A 224 -6.63 -19.69 -18.97
C ASP A 224 -5.92 -20.69 -18.05
N SER A 225 -6.06 -21.99 -18.36
CA SER A 225 -5.41 -23.08 -17.62
C SER A 225 -3.94 -23.25 -17.97
N ALA A 226 -3.49 -22.69 -19.10
CA ALA A 226 -2.10 -22.73 -19.52
C ALA A 226 -1.24 -21.66 -18.82
N ASP A 227 -1.87 -20.70 -18.14
CA ASP A 227 -1.19 -19.60 -17.46
C ASP A 227 -0.17 -20.08 -16.43
N ILE A 228 0.91 -19.31 -16.30
CA ILE A 228 1.89 -19.51 -15.23
C ILE A 228 1.46 -18.64 -14.06
N VAL A 229 1.17 -19.29 -12.93
CA VAL A 229 0.64 -18.62 -11.74
C VAL A 229 1.62 -18.71 -10.58
N PHE A 230 1.95 -17.56 -10.02
CA PHE A 230 2.76 -17.42 -8.82
C PHE A 230 1.97 -16.78 -7.71
N MET A 231 2.39 -17.04 -6.49
CA MET A 231 2.08 -16.19 -5.35
C MET A 231 3.34 -15.55 -4.80
N HIS A 232 3.19 -14.33 -4.30
CA HIS A 232 4.23 -13.64 -3.55
C HIS A 232 3.70 -13.24 -2.19
N TYR A 233 4.51 -13.40 -1.15
CA TYR A 233 4.13 -13.10 0.23
C TYR A 233 5.39 -12.83 1.07
N ASP A 234 5.25 -12.05 2.12
CA ASP A 234 6.33 -11.81 3.07
C ASP A 234 6.66 -13.09 3.83
N GLY A 235 7.88 -13.61 3.62
CA GLY A 235 8.42 -14.75 4.34
C GLY A 235 9.09 -14.32 5.65
N SER A 236 9.78 -15.27 6.29
CA SER A 236 10.48 -15.01 7.56
C SER A 236 11.69 -14.09 7.43
N GLU A 237 12.31 -14.04 6.26
CA GLU A 237 13.54 -13.27 6.03
C GLU A 237 13.40 -12.31 4.85
N ASP A 238 12.72 -12.75 3.78
CA ASP A 238 12.54 -11.97 2.56
C ASP A 238 11.17 -12.24 1.91
N LEU A 239 10.83 -11.38 0.97
CA LEU A 239 9.68 -11.56 0.09
C LEU A 239 9.84 -12.86 -0.71
N THR A 240 8.92 -13.79 -0.47
CA THR A 240 8.99 -15.13 -1.05
C THR A 240 8.10 -15.23 -2.28
N LYS A 241 8.64 -15.77 -3.37
CA LYS A 241 7.89 -16.18 -4.56
C LYS A 241 7.70 -17.69 -4.57
N ARG A 242 6.47 -18.17 -4.80
CA ARG A 242 6.18 -19.60 -4.96
C ARG A 242 5.26 -19.84 -6.15
N LYS A 243 5.59 -20.84 -6.98
CA LYS A 243 4.72 -21.29 -8.06
C LYS A 243 3.48 -21.95 -7.48
N MET A 244 2.30 -21.59 -7.97
CA MET A 244 1.04 -22.24 -7.61
C MET A 244 0.82 -23.46 -8.52
N TYR A 245 0.21 -24.51 -7.98
CA TYR A 245 -0.04 -25.76 -8.72
C TYR A 245 -1.51 -25.86 -9.15
N PRO A 246 -1.80 -26.39 -10.35
CA PRO A 246 -3.18 -26.55 -10.81
C PRO A 246 -3.90 -27.62 -9.98
N ILE A 247 -5.14 -27.33 -9.59
CA ILE A 247 -6.02 -28.25 -8.82
C ILE A 247 -7.37 -28.51 -9.50
N GLY A 248 -7.57 -27.95 -10.69
CA GLY A 248 -8.79 -28.07 -11.48
C GLY A 248 -8.67 -27.26 -12.75
N GLU A 249 -9.75 -27.14 -13.52
CA GLU A 249 -9.76 -26.27 -14.69
C GLU A 249 -9.55 -24.81 -14.24
N LYS A 250 -8.42 -24.23 -14.68
CA LYS A 250 -8.05 -22.83 -14.46
C LYS A 250 -7.92 -22.40 -12.99
N THR A 251 -7.90 -23.35 -12.06
CA THR A 251 -7.77 -23.08 -10.63
C THR A 251 -6.40 -23.54 -10.14
N PHE A 252 -5.68 -22.64 -9.49
CA PHE A 252 -4.34 -22.86 -8.99
C PHE A 252 -4.32 -22.67 -7.49
N ARG A 253 -3.54 -23.50 -6.78
CA ARG A 253 -3.40 -23.46 -5.33
C ARG A 253 -1.98 -23.17 -4.92
N GLY A 254 -1.85 -22.35 -3.89
CA GLY A 254 -0.63 -22.15 -3.13
C GLY A 254 -0.95 -22.10 -1.63
N SER A 255 0.07 -22.28 -0.81
CA SER A 255 -0.02 -22.04 0.63
C SER A 255 1.18 -21.22 1.12
N PHE A 256 0.92 -20.39 2.13
CA PHE A 256 1.92 -19.60 2.82
C PHE A 256 1.64 -19.58 4.32
N SER A 257 2.60 -19.11 5.10
CA SER A 257 2.43 -18.84 6.52
C SER A 257 2.48 -17.34 6.75
N THR A 258 1.58 -16.82 7.58
CA THR A 258 1.63 -15.39 7.96
C THR A 258 2.91 -15.07 8.75
N PRO A 259 3.36 -13.81 8.70
CA PRO A 259 4.48 -13.34 9.53
C PRO A 259 4.27 -13.54 11.04
N GLN A 260 5.38 -13.49 11.79
CA GLN A 260 5.37 -13.56 13.26
C GLN A 260 5.24 -12.17 13.93
N SER A 261 5.13 -11.11 13.13
CA SER A 261 5.03 -9.72 13.58
C SER A 261 3.67 -9.14 13.24
N ALA A 262 3.11 -8.34 14.15
CA ALA A 262 1.84 -7.67 13.91
C ALA A 262 2.00 -6.62 12.81
N GLY A 263 0.97 -6.45 11.99
CA GLY A 263 1.00 -5.45 10.92
C GLY A 263 0.08 -5.77 9.75
N TYR A 264 0.16 -4.91 8.75
CA TYR A 264 -0.52 -5.09 7.47
C TYR A 264 0.45 -5.69 6.46
N TYR A 265 -0.03 -6.67 5.71
CA TYR A 265 0.76 -7.39 4.74
C TYR A 265 -0.07 -7.65 3.49
N HIS A 266 0.62 -8.03 2.42
CA HIS A 266 -0.04 -8.42 1.19
C HIS A 266 0.40 -9.80 0.76
N VAL A 267 -0.55 -10.57 0.25
CA VAL A 267 -0.26 -11.75 -0.57
C VAL A 267 -0.71 -11.43 -1.98
N THR A 268 0.14 -11.69 -2.96
CA THR A 268 -0.22 -11.48 -4.36
C THR A 268 -0.42 -12.78 -5.11
N VAL A 269 -1.31 -12.74 -6.10
CA VAL A 269 -1.44 -13.76 -7.15
C VAL A 269 -1.01 -13.11 -8.45
N ASP A 270 0.05 -13.63 -9.06
CA ASP A 270 0.67 -13.12 -10.28
C ASP A 270 0.51 -14.11 -11.42
N ILE A 271 -0.24 -13.71 -12.44
CA ILE A 271 -0.45 -14.49 -13.67
C ILE A 271 0.45 -13.94 -14.76
N ILE A 272 1.17 -14.84 -15.43
CA ILE A 272 1.92 -14.55 -16.65
C ILE A 272 1.39 -15.46 -17.76
N SER A 273 1.09 -14.89 -18.93
CA SER A 273 0.71 -15.69 -20.09
C SER A 273 1.82 -16.69 -20.46
N LEU A 274 1.44 -17.93 -20.75
CA LEU A 274 2.42 -18.93 -21.23
C LEU A 274 3.14 -18.45 -22.49
N SER A 275 2.44 -17.78 -23.40
CA SER A 275 3.03 -17.26 -24.64
C SER A 275 4.08 -16.18 -24.39
N THR A 276 3.96 -15.41 -23.29
CA THR A 276 5.00 -14.47 -22.89
C THR A 276 6.33 -15.19 -22.62
N VAL A 277 6.29 -16.44 -22.14
CA VAL A 277 7.49 -17.22 -21.80
C VAL A 277 7.93 -18.15 -22.94
N THR A 278 7.01 -18.73 -23.69
CA THR A 278 7.32 -19.74 -24.72
C THR A 278 7.54 -19.17 -26.10
N SER A 279 6.95 -18.00 -26.40
CA SER A 279 7.07 -17.42 -27.73
C SER A 279 8.41 -16.71 -27.90
N GLN A 280 9.14 -17.10 -28.95
CA GLN A 280 10.45 -16.57 -29.34
C GLN A 280 10.36 -15.18 -30.02
N ASP A 281 9.15 -14.67 -30.25
CA ASP A 281 8.88 -13.39 -30.90
C ASP A 281 8.86 -12.19 -29.92
N THR A 282 8.59 -10.99 -30.46
CA THR A 282 8.38 -9.74 -29.72
C THR A 282 7.04 -9.68 -28.99
N THR A 283 6.42 -10.82 -28.64
CA THR A 283 5.18 -10.82 -27.85
C THR A 283 5.34 -9.94 -26.63
N ILE A 284 4.35 -9.07 -26.42
CA ILE A 284 4.35 -8.13 -25.30
C ILE A 284 4.28 -8.94 -24.01
N TYR A 285 4.95 -8.45 -22.97
CA TYR A 285 4.81 -8.99 -21.64
C TYR A 285 3.36 -8.83 -21.16
N ASP A 286 2.65 -9.95 -20.98
CA ASP A 286 1.23 -10.01 -20.65
C ASP A 286 1.06 -10.64 -19.26
N SER A 287 0.77 -9.79 -18.28
CA SER A 287 0.58 -10.17 -16.88
C SER A 287 -0.66 -9.53 -16.27
N LYS A 288 -1.19 -10.20 -15.25
CA LYS A 288 -2.20 -9.64 -14.35
C LYS A 288 -1.86 -10.10 -12.94
N ARG A 289 -1.89 -9.18 -11.98
CA ARG A 289 -1.66 -9.51 -10.57
C ARG A 289 -2.67 -8.83 -9.67
N TRP A 290 -3.10 -9.55 -8.64
CA TRP A 290 -3.86 -9.00 -7.53
C TRP A 290 -3.03 -9.09 -6.27
N GLY A 291 -3.00 -8.02 -5.47
CA GLY A 291 -2.52 -8.01 -4.10
C GLY A 291 -3.72 -7.97 -3.14
N ILE A 292 -3.74 -8.91 -2.22
CA ILE A 292 -4.76 -9.05 -1.20
C ILE A 292 -4.15 -8.57 0.11
N LEU A 293 -4.66 -7.43 0.59
CA LEU A 293 -4.31 -6.88 1.89
C LEU A 293 -4.92 -7.77 2.99
N TYR A 294 -4.11 -8.09 3.99
CA TYR A 294 -4.53 -8.74 5.22
C TYR A 294 -3.79 -8.12 6.41
N LYS A 295 -4.33 -8.35 7.61
CA LYS A 295 -3.74 -7.92 8.87
C LYS A 295 -3.34 -9.14 9.68
N VAL A 296 -2.24 -9.05 10.41
CA VAL A 296 -1.81 -10.09 11.35
C VAL A 296 -1.83 -9.52 12.76
N ASP A 297 -2.55 -10.20 13.66
CA ASP A 297 -2.74 -9.86 15.08
C ASP A 297 -2.58 -11.07 16.01
#